data_AF-A0A8S0ZM78-F1
#
_entry.id   AF-A0A8S0ZM78-F1
#
_cell.length_a   1.000
_cell.length_b   1.000
_cell.length_c   1.000
_cell.angle_alpha   90.00
_cell.angle_beta   90.00
_cell.angle_gamma   90.00
#
_symmetry.space_group_name_H-M   'P 1'
#
loop_
_entity.id
_entity.type
_entity.pdbx_description
1 polymer ?
#
loop_
_entity_poly.entity_id
_entity_poly.type
_entity_poly.pdbx_seq_one_letter_code
_entity_poly.pdbx_strand_id
1 'polypeptide(L)'
;MECLSNFTYTRCGCVHFGMPYGPNMEVCNAGSRECVKKAQMELVTIAIQSRLNSMNPVKNNDSESLGEAFKVSARCQCLPACTSIEYEAETSQADYDWQAIYRVYKLNITEDLEDLLFSRVMVFFKEAQFITSRRSELYGQTDFLANCGGLLGLFMGFSILSVIEIIYFLTLRLWCVLWRRQKRIELKRASIAEGSLYKGKLVD
;
A
#
# COMPACT_ATOMS: atom_id res chain seq x y z
N MET A 1 14.87 -0.88 -4.86
CA MET A 1 16.16 -0.28 -5.25
C MET A 1 16.27 1.19 -4.88
N GLU A 2 15.21 1.99 -5.01
CA GLU A 2 15.22 3.43 -4.64
C GLU A 2 15.59 3.69 -3.19
N CYS A 3 15.04 2.91 -2.24
CA CYS A 3 15.39 3.03 -0.81
C CYS A 3 16.91 2.90 -0.58
N LEU A 4 17.54 1.88 -1.16
CA LEU A 4 18.98 1.67 -1.06
C LEU A 4 19.77 2.81 -1.69
N SER A 5 19.26 3.37 -2.79
CA SER A 5 19.91 4.48 -3.51
C SER A 5 19.90 5.75 -2.68
N ASN A 6 18.73 6.13 -2.15
CA ASN A 6 18.59 7.29 -1.26
C ASN A 6 19.38 7.11 0.05
N PHE A 7 19.35 5.91 0.64
CA PHE A 7 20.13 5.61 1.83
C PHE A 7 21.64 5.77 1.58
N THR A 8 22.13 5.21 0.47
CA THR A 8 23.55 5.29 0.09
C THR A 8 23.95 6.74 -0.19
N TYR A 9 23.10 7.51 -0.87
CA TYR A 9 23.35 8.93 -1.15
C TYR A 9 23.43 9.76 0.15
N THR A 10 22.50 9.60 1.09
CA THR A 10 22.57 10.30 2.39
C THR A 10 23.77 9.85 3.22
N ARG A 11 24.16 8.58 3.12
CA ARG A 11 25.23 7.99 3.93
C ARG A 11 26.65 8.27 3.42
N CYS A 12 26.82 8.32 2.10
CA CYS A 12 28.11 8.38 1.41
C CYS A 12 28.25 9.61 0.49
N GLY A 13 27.19 10.39 0.26
CA GLY A 13 27.18 11.54 -0.66
C GLY A 13 27.10 11.18 -2.15
N CYS A 14 27.11 9.89 -2.49
CA CYS A 14 27.11 9.38 -3.87
C CYS A 14 26.34 8.06 -3.96
N VAL A 15 26.04 7.61 -5.19
CA VAL A 15 25.32 6.36 -5.47
C VAL A 15 26.16 5.39 -6.30
N HIS A 16 25.90 4.08 -6.15
CA HIS A 16 26.58 3.08 -6.99
C HIS A 16 26.12 3.17 -8.45
N PHE A 17 26.99 2.89 -9.42
CA PHE A 17 26.67 3.01 -10.85
C PHE A 17 25.47 2.17 -11.32
N GLY A 18 25.22 1.04 -10.66
CA GLY A 18 24.07 0.15 -10.94
C GLY A 18 22.80 0.48 -10.15
N MET A 19 22.81 1.52 -9.31
CA MET A 19 21.62 1.98 -8.58
C MET A 19 20.85 3.02 -9.43
N PRO A 20 19.52 3.14 -9.28
CA PRO A 20 18.79 4.26 -9.88
C PRO A 20 19.21 5.59 -9.25
N TYR A 21 19.47 6.61 -10.08
CA TYR A 21 19.89 7.94 -9.63
C TYR A 21 19.26 9.05 -10.48
N GLY A 22 19.00 10.19 -9.84
CA GLY A 22 18.51 11.40 -10.51
C GLY A 22 19.66 12.28 -11.04
N PRO A 23 19.36 13.39 -11.74
CA PRO A 23 20.39 14.27 -12.31
C PRO A 23 21.28 14.97 -11.25
N ASN A 24 20.81 15.08 -10.02
CA ASN A 24 21.52 15.72 -8.90
C ASN A 24 22.32 14.73 -8.02
N MET A 25 22.35 13.45 -8.40
CA MET A 25 23.04 12.40 -7.64
C MET A 25 24.32 11.99 -8.37
N GLU A 26 25.46 12.19 -7.71
CA GLU A 26 26.76 11.80 -8.26
C GLU A 26 27.01 10.30 -8.10
N VAL A 27 27.65 9.70 -9.10
CA VAL A 27 28.05 8.29 -9.07
C VAL A 27 29.37 8.15 -8.31
N CYS A 28 29.42 7.20 -7.38
CA CYS A 28 30.59 6.93 -6.55
C CYS A 28 31.80 6.48 -7.38
N ASN A 29 32.96 7.06 -7.08
CA ASN A 29 34.27 6.61 -7.58
C ASN A 29 34.79 5.40 -6.77
N ALA A 30 35.89 4.79 -7.24
CA ALA A 30 36.51 3.63 -6.59
C ALA A 30 36.89 3.85 -5.11
N GLY A 31 37.24 5.10 -4.72
CA GLY A 31 37.58 5.45 -3.34
C GLY A 31 36.42 5.31 -2.34
N SER A 32 35.18 5.45 -2.81
CA SER A 32 33.95 5.33 -2.00
C SER A 32 33.38 3.91 -1.94
N ARG A 33 34.05 2.92 -2.56
CA ARG A 33 33.55 1.52 -2.65
C ARG A 33 33.29 0.90 -1.27
N GLU A 34 34.16 1.17 -0.30
CA GLU A 34 33.99 0.67 1.06
C GLU A 34 32.78 1.30 1.76
N CYS A 35 32.52 2.59 1.52
CA CYS A 35 31.33 3.26 2.05
C CYS A 35 30.06 2.67 1.46
N VAL A 36 29.98 2.48 0.14
CA VAL A 36 28.81 1.90 -0.54
C VAL A 36 28.52 0.48 -0.02
N LYS A 37 29.57 -0.35 0.11
CA LYS A 37 29.43 -1.70 0.65
C LYS A 37 28.94 -1.67 2.10
N LYS A 38 29.51 -0.78 2.93
CA LYS A 38 29.09 -0.60 4.32
C LYS A 38 27.66 -0.09 4.43
N ALA A 39 27.26 0.87 3.60
CA ALA A 39 25.90 1.41 3.56
C ALA A 39 24.87 0.35 3.19
N GLN A 40 25.16 -0.50 2.21
CA GLN A 40 24.28 -1.62 1.84
C GLN A 40 24.10 -2.60 3.01
N MET A 41 25.17 -2.95 3.71
CA MET A 41 25.10 -3.83 4.89
C MET A 41 24.37 -3.17 6.06
N GLU A 42 24.66 -1.90 6.37
CA GLU A 42 24.00 -1.11 7.41
C GLU A 42 22.48 -1.07 7.18
N LEU A 43 22.03 -0.78 5.96
CA LEU A 43 20.60 -0.75 5.63
C LEU A 43 19.89 -2.08 5.90
N VAL A 44 20.51 -3.21 5.52
CA VAL A 44 19.93 -4.54 5.76
C VAL A 44 19.84 -4.84 7.26
N THR A 45 20.89 -4.52 8.01
CA THR A 45 20.90 -4.73 9.47
C THR A 45 19.87 -3.88 10.20
N ILE A 46 19.69 -2.62 9.79
CA ILE A 46 18.66 -1.72 10.34
C ILE A 46 17.26 -2.22 10.01
N ALA A 47 17.02 -2.69 8.79
CA ALA A 47 15.73 -3.25 8.38
C ALA A 47 15.35 -4.45 9.25
N ILE A 48 16.30 -5.33 9.58
CA ILE A 48 16.08 -6.47 10.48
C ILE A 48 15.84 -5.99 11.92
N GLN A 49 16.66 -5.07 12.43
CA GLN A 49 16.54 -4.58 13.81
C GLN A 49 15.25 -3.80 14.05
N SER A 50 14.79 -3.01 13.07
CA SER A 50 13.53 -2.25 13.16
C SER A 50 12.28 -3.14 13.25
N ARG A 51 12.35 -4.36 12.68
CA ARG A 51 11.29 -5.38 12.82
C ARG A 51 11.31 -6.04 14.20
N LEU A 52 12.46 -6.09 14.85
CA LEU A 52 12.65 -6.73 16.17
C LEU A 52 12.43 -5.74 17.33
N ASN A 53 12.81 -4.48 17.16
CA ASN A 53 12.76 -3.45 18.20
C ASN A 53 11.76 -2.34 17.85
N SER A 54 10.47 -2.59 18.04
CA SER A 54 9.47 -1.51 18.15
C SER A 54 9.52 -0.78 19.50
N MET A 55 10.51 -1.04 20.37
CA MET A 55 10.46 -0.61 21.78
C MET A 55 11.56 0.37 22.23
N ASN A 56 12.64 0.62 21.48
CA ASN A 56 13.63 1.64 21.91
C ASN A 56 14.47 2.15 20.72
N PRO A 57 14.32 3.42 20.30
CA PRO A 57 15.26 4.02 19.36
C PRO A 57 16.62 4.16 20.05
N VAL A 58 17.62 3.46 19.52
CA VAL A 58 19.01 3.55 19.96
C VAL A 58 19.50 4.98 19.73
N LYS A 59 19.61 5.76 20.81
CA LYS A 59 20.31 7.04 20.83
C LYS A 59 21.80 6.75 20.97
N ASN A 60 22.48 6.54 19.85
CA ASN A 60 23.94 6.59 19.83
C ASN A 60 24.39 7.95 19.30
N ASN A 61 25.37 8.55 19.99
CA ASN A 61 25.95 9.86 19.73
C ASN A 61 26.92 9.81 18.54
N ASP A 62 26.49 9.29 17.39
CA ASP A 62 27.35 9.06 16.25
C ASP A 62 26.88 9.92 15.07
N SER A 63 27.78 10.77 14.57
CA SER A 63 27.75 11.54 13.31
C SER A 63 26.37 11.81 12.68
N GLU A 64 26.00 13.09 12.56
CA GLU A 64 24.76 13.61 11.94
C GLU A 64 24.28 12.83 10.69
N SER A 65 25.20 12.43 9.80
CA SER A 65 24.93 11.64 8.59
C SER A 65 24.33 10.24 8.84
N LEU A 66 24.66 9.58 9.95
CA LEU A 66 24.14 8.25 10.29
C LEU A 66 22.69 8.34 10.80
N GLY A 67 22.36 9.40 11.53
CA GLY A 67 20.99 9.67 12.00
C GLY A 67 20.02 9.96 10.85
N GLU A 68 20.48 10.71 9.84
CA GLU A 68 19.67 10.97 8.64
C GLU A 68 19.45 9.72 7.79
N ALA A 69 20.50 8.92 7.58
CA ALA A 69 20.39 7.65 6.87
C ALA A 69 19.42 6.67 7.57
N PHE A 70 19.44 6.62 8.91
CA PHE A 70 18.49 5.82 9.69
C PHE A 70 17.03 6.27 9.47
N LYS A 71 16.78 7.57 9.37
CA LYS A 71 15.44 8.13 9.09
C LYS A 71 14.97 7.78 7.67
N VAL A 72 15.87 7.74 6.69
CA VAL A 72 15.56 7.25 5.34
C VAL A 72 15.17 5.77 5.38
N SER A 73 15.94 4.94 6.09
CA SER A 73 15.61 3.52 6.28
C SER A 73 14.26 3.29 6.95
N ALA A 74 13.89 4.10 7.95
CA ALA A 74 12.63 3.96 8.66
C ALA A 74 11.40 4.25 7.77
N ARG A 75 11.57 5.06 6.73
CA ARG A 75 10.51 5.39 5.75
C ARG A 75 10.39 4.37 4.62
N CYS A 76 11.31 3.41 4.51
CA CYS A 76 11.29 2.43 3.45
C CYS A 76 10.22 1.35 3.69
N GLN A 77 9.01 1.63 3.23
CA GLN A 77 7.88 0.70 3.24
C GLN A 77 7.63 0.18 1.83
N CYS A 78 8.48 -0.74 1.36
CA CYS A 78 8.31 -1.38 0.05
C CYS A 78 7.15 -2.38 0.12
N LEU A 79 5.93 -1.89 -0.11
CA LEU A 79 4.75 -2.73 -0.28
C LEU A 79 4.91 -3.60 -1.54
N PRO A 80 4.41 -4.84 -1.53
CA PRO A 80 4.43 -5.67 -2.73
C PRO A 80 3.60 -5.03 -3.84
N ALA A 81 4.05 -5.19 -5.08
CA ALA A 81 3.26 -4.77 -6.24
C ALA A 81 1.96 -5.59 -6.32
N CYS A 82 0.88 -4.97 -6.82
CA CYS A 82 -0.40 -5.68 -7.03
C CYS A 82 -0.31 -6.69 -8.18
N THR A 83 0.61 -6.47 -9.11
CA THR A 83 0.87 -7.34 -10.25
C THR A 83 2.35 -7.69 -10.28
N SER A 84 2.65 -8.98 -10.20
CA SER A 84 4.01 -9.51 -10.29
C SER A 84 4.01 -10.74 -11.18
N ILE A 85 5.08 -10.89 -11.97
CA ILE A 85 5.33 -12.05 -12.81
C ILE A 85 6.58 -12.72 -12.27
N GLU A 86 6.47 -14.00 -11.94
CA GLU A 86 7.57 -14.82 -11.41
C GLU A 86 7.81 -15.99 -12.34
N TYR A 87 9.08 -16.25 -12.65
CA TYR A 87 9.50 -17.34 -13.53
C TYR A 87 10.30 -18.35 -12.72
N GLU A 88 9.81 -19.58 -12.62
CA GLU A 88 10.58 -20.68 -12.05
C GLU A 88 11.56 -21.20 -13.11
N ALA A 89 12.86 -21.09 -12.82
CA ALA A 89 13.92 -21.52 -13.72
C ALA A 89 14.44 -22.91 -13.36
N GLU A 90 14.44 -23.83 -14.32
CA GLU A 90 15.09 -25.14 -14.22
C GLU A 90 16.36 -25.13 -15.07
N THR A 91 17.51 -25.47 -14.48
CA THR A 91 18.81 -25.42 -15.15
C THR A 91 19.27 -26.81 -15.53
N SER A 92 19.54 -27.03 -16.82
CA SER A 92 20.24 -28.22 -17.33
C SER A 92 21.62 -27.82 -17.86
N GLN A 93 22.61 -28.68 -17.63
CA GLN A 93 23.99 -28.47 -18.08
C GLN A 93 24.43 -29.67 -18.91
N ALA A 94 25.16 -29.41 -19.99
CA ALA A 94 25.74 -30.42 -20.86
C ALA A 94 27.13 -29.95 -21.30
N ASP A 95 28.01 -30.91 -21.59
CA ASP A 95 29.33 -30.60 -22.12
C ASP A 95 29.22 -30.00 -23.53
N TYR A 96 29.92 -28.88 -23.75
CA TYR A 96 29.82 -28.10 -24.98
C TYR A 96 31.15 -28.13 -25.73
N ASP A 97 31.32 -29.17 -26.56
CA ASP A 97 32.44 -29.28 -27.50
C ASP A 97 32.17 -28.41 -28.74
N TRP A 98 32.58 -27.14 -28.64
CA TRP A 98 32.44 -26.19 -29.74
C TRP A 98 33.28 -26.58 -30.97
N GLN A 99 34.43 -27.23 -30.76
CA GLN A 99 35.38 -27.61 -31.82
C GLN A 99 34.80 -28.72 -32.68
N ALA A 100 34.15 -29.72 -32.06
CA ALA A 100 33.42 -30.76 -32.77
C ALA A 100 32.25 -30.17 -33.58
N ILE A 101 31.49 -29.24 -32.99
CA ILE A 101 30.37 -28.59 -33.67
C ILE A 101 30.86 -27.81 -34.90
N TYR A 102 31.90 -26.98 -34.78
CA TYR A 102 32.44 -26.20 -35.90
C TYR A 102 32.99 -27.09 -37.02
N ARG A 103 33.63 -28.21 -36.67
CA ARG A 103 34.09 -29.23 -37.63
C ARG A 103 32.92 -29.82 -38.43
N VAL A 104 31.79 -30.11 -37.79
CA VAL A 104 30.58 -30.63 -38.47
C VAL A 104 29.97 -29.58 -39.42
N TYR A 105 29.93 -28.32 -39.01
CA TYR A 105 29.41 -27.22 -39.83
C TYR A 105 30.39 -26.71 -40.90
N LYS A 106 31.60 -27.29 -41.00
CA LYS A 106 32.66 -26.87 -41.94
C LYS A 106 33.00 -25.37 -41.83
N LEU A 107 32.97 -24.84 -40.61
CA LEU A 107 33.43 -23.49 -40.35
C LEU A 107 34.96 -23.50 -40.23
N ASN A 108 35.63 -22.55 -40.88
CA ASN A 108 37.08 -22.42 -40.75
C ASN A 108 37.42 -21.99 -39.32
N ILE A 109 38.17 -22.84 -38.60
CA ILE A 109 38.79 -22.51 -37.32
C ILE A 109 40.16 -21.94 -37.67
N THR A 110 40.36 -20.64 -37.45
CA THR A 110 41.71 -20.03 -37.55
C THR A 110 42.53 -20.38 -36.32
N GLU A 111 43.86 -20.40 -36.41
CA GLU A 111 44.75 -20.71 -35.27
C GLU A 111 44.48 -19.81 -34.04
N ASP A 112 44.10 -18.55 -34.25
CA ASP A 112 43.73 -17.61 -33.17
C ASP A 112 42.50 -18.04 -32.34
N LEU A 113 41.69 -18.96 -32.85
CA LEU A 113 40.46 -19.45 -32.23
C LEU A 113 40.67 -20.73 -31.41
N GLU A 114 41.82 -21.39 -31.54
CA GLU A 114 42.05 -22.73 -30.98
C GLU A 114 42.15 -22.73 -29.43
N ASP A 115 42.65 -21.63 -28.84
CA ASP A 115 42.82 -21.45 -27.39
C ASP A 115 41.61 -20.77 -26.70
N LEU A 116 40.51 -20.55 -27.41
CA LEU A 116 39.33 -19.87 -26.85
C LEU A 116 38.36 -20.86 -26.17
N LEU A 117 37.86 -20.46 -25.00
CA LEU A 117 36.79 -21.15 -24.28
C LEU A 117 35.44 -20.60 -24.71
N PHE A 118 34.58 -21.48 -25.25
CA PHE A 118 33.22 -21.14 -25.61
C PHE A 118 32.22 -21.72 -24.60
N SER A 119 31.21 -20.92 -24.26
CA SER A 119 30.06 -21.35 -23.45
C SER A 119 28.78 -20.96 -24.18
N ARG A 120 27.77 -21.85 -24.11
CA ARG A 120 26.45 -21.62 -24.72
C ARG A 120 25.36 -21.71 -23.67
N VAL A 121 24.59 -20.63 -23.52
CA VAL A 121 23.40 -20.58 -22.66
C VAL A 121 22.17 -20.48 -23.55
N MET A 122 21.18 -21.37 -23.32
CA MET A 122 19.90 -21.35 -24.04
C MET A 122 18.77 -21.13 -23.03
N VAL A 123 18.01 -20.06 -23.21
CA VAL A 123 16.87 -19.71 -22.35
C VAL A 123 15.60 -19.86 -23.17
N PHE A 124 14.70 -20.74 -22.72
CA PHE A 124 13.43 -21.00 -23.38
C PHE A 124 12.35 -21.35 -22.36
N PHE A 125 11.08 -21.18 -22.73
CA PHE A 125 9.96 -21.60 -21.90
C PHE A 125 9.82 -23.13 -21.97
N LYS A 126 9.79 -23.78 -20.80
CA LYS A 126 9.57 -25.22 -20.68
C LYS A 126 8.19 -25.63 -21.21
N GLU A 127 7.18 -24.81 -20.96
CA GLU A 127 5.79 -25.03 -21.37
C GLU A 127 5.21 -23.78 -22.04
N ALA A 128 4.23 -23.96 -22.92
CA ALA A 128 3.57 -22.86 -23.64
C ALA A 128 2.44 -22.18 -22.86
N GLN A 129 2.17 -22.61 -21.63
CA GLN A 129 1.08 -22.13 -20.77
C GLN A 129 1.62 -21.45 -19.51
N PHE A 130 0.91 -20.43 -19.02
CA PHE A 130 1.24 -19.71 -17.79
C PHE A 130 0.15 -19.89 -16.74
N ILE A 131 0.55 -20.15 -15.49
CA ILE A 131 -0.37 -20.21 -14.36
C ILE A 131 -0.64 -18.78 -13.89
N THR A 132 -1.91 -18.37 -13.86
CA THR A 132 -2.31 -17.05 -13.35
C THR A 132 -2.99 -17.19 -11.99
N SER A 133 -2.67 -16.30 -11.05
CA SER A 133 -3.28 -16.27 -9.72
C SER A 133 -3.76 -14.86 -9.41
N ARG A 134 -5.04 -14.73 -9.09
CA ARG A 134 -5.67 -13.44 -8.76
C ARG A 134 -6.39 -13.57 -7.42
N ARG A 135 -6.13 -12.62 -6.52
CA ARG A 135 -6.89 -12.45 -5.28
C ARG A 135 -8.05 -11.50 -5.52
N SER A 136 -9.26 -11.93 -5.17
CA SER A 136 -10.48 -11.12 -5.21
C SER A 136 -10.99 -10.91 -3.78
N GLU A 137 -11.76 -9.84 -3.55
CA GLU A 137 -12.46 -9.66 -2.27
C GLU A 137 -13.44 -10.81 -2.04
N LEU A 138 -13.44 -11.39 -0.84
CA LEU A 138 -14.30 -12.54 -0.50
C LEU A 138 -15.72 -12.12 -0.12
N TYR A 139 -15.86 -10.93 0.47
CA TYR A 139 -17.13 -10.34 0.89
C TYR A 139 -17.14 -8.84 0.59
N GLY A 140 -18.02 -8.40 -0.29
CA GLY A 140 -18.28 -6.99 -0.56
C GLY A 140 -19.35 -6.41 0.36
N GLN A 141 -19.50 -5.08 0.32
CA GLN A 141 -20.58 -4.38 1.03
C GLN A 141 -21.97 -4.80 0.52
N THR A 142 -22.06 -5.13 -0.77
CA THR A 142 -23.27 -5.66 -1.40
C THR A 142 -23.64 -7.02 -0.86
N ASP A 143 -22.65 -7.89 -0.59
CA ASP A 143 -22.88 -9.23 -0.04
C ASP A 143 -23.33 -9.14 1.41
N PHE A 144 -22.75 -8.23 2.19
CA PHE A 144 -23.22 -7.95 3.54
C PHE A 144 -24.69 -7.48 3.54
N LEU A 145 -25.03 -6.50 2.69
CA LEU A 145 -26.40 -5.99 2.58
C LEU A 145 -27.38 -7.07 2.10
N ALA A 146 -26.97 -7.91 1.16
CA ALA A 146 -27.78 -9.02 0.66
C ALA A 146 -28.06 -10.05 1.77
N ASN A 147 -27.05 -10.40 2.58
CA ASN A 147 -27.21 -11.35 3.67
C ASN A 147 -28.09 -10.80 4.80
N CYS A 148 -27.86 -9.56 5.24
CA CYS A 148 -28.71 -8.92 6.25
C CYS A 148 -30.14 -8.70 5.75
N GLY A 149 -30.30 -8.22 4.52
CA GLY A 149 -31.60 -7.99 3.90
C GLY A 149 -32.37 -9.30 3.69
N GLY A 150 -31.70 -10.37 3.27
CA GLY A 150 -32.29 -11.70 3.12
C GLY A 150 -32.80 -12.26 4.45
N LEU A 151 -32.01 -12.16 5.52
CA LEU A 151 -32.40 -12.62 6.85
C LEU A 151 -33.57 -11.79 7.44
N LEU A 152 -33.49 -10.46 7.35
CA LEU A 152 -34.55 -9.57 7.86
C LEU A 152 -35.85 -9.70 7.05
N GLY A 153 -35.74 -9.88 5.73
CA GLY A 153 -36.87 -10.11 4.85
C GLY A 153 -37.55 -11.46 5.13
N LEU A 154 -36.78 -12.52 5.38
CA LEU A 154 -37.32 -13.85 5.64
C LEU A 154 -37.97 -13.98 7.03
N PHE A 155 -37.30 -13.49 8.09
CA PHE A 155 -37.77 -13.68 9.46
C PHE A 155 -38.74 -12.60 9.95
N MET A 156 -38.56 -11.35 9.55
CA MET A 156 -39.39 -10.23 10.01
C MET A 156 -40.32 -9.67 8.93
N GLY A 157 -40.20 -10.11 7.67
CA GLY A 157 -40.90 -9.49 6.55
C GLY A 157 -40.48 -8.02 6.33
N PHE A 158 -39.35 -7.62 6.90
CA PHE A 158 -38.89 -6.23 6.92
C PHE A 158 -38.16 -5.90 5.63
N SER A 159 -38.54 -4.79 4.99
CA SER A 159 -37.96 -4.33 3.74
C SER A 159 -37.64 -2.83 3.79
N ILE A 160 -36.93 -2.34 2.77
CA ILE A 160 -36.59 -0.91 2.62
C ILE A 160 -37.87 -0.05 2.60
N LEU A 161 -38.97 -0.55 2.01
CA LEU A 161 -40.26 0.14 2.06
C LEU A 161 -40.78 0.32 3.49
N SER A 162 -40.60 -0.68 4.34
CA SER A 162 -40.96 -0.62 5.77
C SER A 162 -40.11 0.42 6.52
N VAL A 163 -38.82 0.55 6.19
CA VAL A 163 -37.94 1.60 6.75
C VAL A 163 -38.47 2.99 6.40
N ILE A 164 -38.81 3.21 5.13
CA ILE A 164 -39.32 4.50 4.64
C ILE A 164 -40.64 4.86 5.35
N GLU A 165 -41.53 3.89 5.53
CA GLU A 165 -42.79 4.10 6.23
C GLU A 165 -42.58 4.48 7.70
N ILE A 166 -41.64 3.84 8.39
CA ILE A 166 -41.27 4.19 9.78
C ILE A 166 -40.72 5.61 9.85
N ILE A 167 -39.82 6.00 8.93
CA ILE A 167 -39.27 7.35 8.88
C ILE A 167 -40.37 8.38 8.61
N TYR A 168 -41.24 8.10 7.64
CA TYR A 168 -42.38 8.95 7.33
C TYR A 168 -43.28 9.14 8.55
N PHE A 169 -43.66 8.05 9.24
CA PHE A 169 -44.52 8.13 10.41
C PHE A 169 -43.85 8.86 11.58
N LEU A 170 -42.57 8.61 11.85
CA LEU A 170 -41.82 9.28 12.91
C LEU A 170 -41.69 10.78 12.65
N THR A 171 -41.34 11.18 11.42
CA THR A 171 -41.20 12.60 11.05
C THR A 171 -42.53 13.34 11.13
N LEU A 172 -43.62 12.80 10.59
CA LEU A 172 -44.96 13.39 10.68
C LEU A 172 -45.47 13.47 12.11
N ARG A 173 -45.23 12.44 12.92
CA ARG A 173 -45.66 12.40 14.32
C ARG A 173 -44.86 13.39 15.17
N LEU A 174 -43.55 13.47 15.00
CA LEU A 174 -42.70 14.47 15.64
C LEU A 174 -43.12 15.89 15.25
N TRP A 175 -43.34 16.15 13.96
CA TRP A 175 -43.80 17.44 13.47
C TRP A 175 -45.16 17.83 14.08
N CYS A 176 -46.16 16.94 14.04
CA CYS A 176 -47.47 17.20 14.63
C CYS A 176 -47.42 17.43 16.15
N VAL A 177 -46.52 16.75 16.86
CA VAL A 177 -46.35 16.93 18.32
C VAL A 177 -45.69 18.26 18.63
N LEU A 178 -44.62 18.61 17.91
CA LEU A 178 -43.93 19.90 18.05
C LEU A 178 -44.87 21.05 17.69
N TRP A 179 -45.62 20.93 16.59
CA TRP A 179 -46.55 21.97 16.15
C TRP A 179 -47.73 22.16 17.11
N ARG A 180 -48.28 21.07 17.68
CA ARG A 180 -49.29 21.15 18.76
C ARG A 180 -48.74 21.71 20.06
N ARG A 181 -47.46 21.49 20.39
CA ARG A 181 -46.81 22.12 21.54
C ARG A 181 -46.65 23.62 21.32
N GLN A 182 -46.23 24.04 20.13
CA GLN A 182 -46.08 25.45 19.78
C GLN A 182 -47.42 26.19 19.85
N LYS A 183 -48.49 25.62 19.28
CA LYS A 183 -49.85 26.19 19.34
C LYS A 183 -50.39 26.28 20.78
N ARG A 184 -50.06 25.30 21.65
CA ARG A 184 -50.40 25.37 23.10
C ARG A 184 -49.58 26.43 23.85
N ILE A 185 -48.32 26.66 23.48
CA ILE A 185 -47.50 27.73 24.06
C ILE A 185 -48.05 29.10 23.64
N GLU A 186 -48.44 29.26 22.37
CA GLU A 186 -49.06 30.50 21.89
C GLU A 186 -50.41 30.78 22.56
N LEU A 187 -51.28 29.77 22.71
CA LEU A 187 -52.55 29.91 23.44
C LEU A 187 -52.32 30.25 24.93
N LYS A 188 -51.31 29.64 25.58
CA LYS A 188 -50.94 30.02 26.95
C LYS A 188 -50.43 31.47 27.05
N ARG A 189 -49.66 31.94 26.06
CA ARG A 189 -49.22 33.34 25.99
C ARG A 189 -50.40 34.30 25.78
N ALA A 190 -51.38 33.94 24.95
CA ALA A 190 -52.61 34.72 24.75
C ALA A 190 -53.45 34.80 26.04
N SER A 191 -53.63 33.70 26.78
CA SER A 191 -54.36 33.72 28.05
C SER A 191 -53.65 34.52 29.16
N ILE A 192 -52.31 34.57 29.15
CA ILE A 192 -51.53 35.39 30.10
C ILE A 192 -51.65 36.88 29.74
N ALA A 193 -51.70 37.22 28.44
CA ALA A 193 -51.93 38.59 27.97
C ALA A 193 -53.35 39.09 28.33
N GLU A 194 -54.38 38.25 28.19
CA GLU A 194 -55.76 38.59 28.61
C GLU A 194 -55.89 38.73 30.13
N GLY A 195 -55.22 37.88 30.92
CA GLY A 195 -55.19 38.00 32.38
C GLY A 195 -54.48 39.27 32.89
N SER A 196 -53.51 39.79 32.15
CA SER A 196 -52.85 41.07 32.43
C SER A 196 -53.79 42.27 32.15
N LEU A 197 -54.60 42.19 31.10
CA LEU A 197 -55.53 43.25 30.69
C LEU A 197 -56.69 43.43 31.67
N TYR A 198 -57.21 42.34 32.25
CA TYR A 198 -58.27 42.39 33.27
C TYR A 198 -57.80 42.95 34.62
N LYS A 199 -56.52 42.78 34.96
CA LYS A 199 -55.93 43.32 36.19
C LYS A 199 -55.73 44.83 36.15
N GLY A 200 -55.58 45.42 34.95
CA GLY A 200 -55.49 46.86 34.75
C GLY A 200 -56.84 47.60 34.78
N LYS A 201 -57.98 46.89 34.67
CA LYS A 201 -59.33 47.48 34.64
C LYS A 201 -60.06 47.49 35.99
N LEU A 202 -59.42 46.98 37.04
CA LEU A 202 -59.96 46.86 38.40
C LEU A 202 -59.31 47.86 39.38
N VAL A 203 -58.54 48.82 38.86
CA VAL A 203 -57.79 49.84 39.65
C VAL A 203 -58.26 51.28 39.32
N ASP A 204 -59.25 51.46 38.46
CA ASP A 204 -59.93 52.73 38.22
C ASP A 204 -61.37 52.70 38.74
#